data_AF-A0A1T4TE78-F1
#
_entry.id   AF-A0A1T4TE78-F1
#
_cell.length_a   1.000
_cell.length_b   1.000
_cell.length_c   1.000
_cell.angle_alpha   90.00
_cell.angle_beta   90.00
_cell.angle_gamma   90.00
#
_symmetry.space_group_name_H-M   'P 1'
#
loop_
_entity.id
_entity.type
_entity.pdbx_description
1 polymer ?
#
loop_
_entity_poly.entity_id
_entity_poly.type
_entity_poly.pdbx_seq_one_letter_code
_entity_poly.pdbx_strand_id
1 'polypeptide(L)'
;MLLRTIAFSGASVLLATSAFAQSGADTAYCKSLSGAYRDYARGGVVDGEIATAMSQCDSNPNSSIPVLEKILTGNKIKLPARS
;
A
#
# COMPACT_ATOMS: atom_id res chain seq x y z
N MET A 1 34.82 4.26 38.71
CA MET A 1 34.57 5.68 38.37
C MET A 1 35.49 6.03 37.21
N LEU A 2 35.04 5.90 35.96
CA LEU A 2 34.33 6.91 35.13
C LEU A 2 35.27 7.98 34.53
N LEU A 3 35.68 7.80 33.27
CA LEU A 3 35.47 8.72 32.12
C LEU A 3 36.15 8.11 30.87
N ARG A 4 35.44 7.46 29.95
CA ARG A 4 34.57 7.98 28.87
C ARG A 4 35.33 8.67 27.72
N THR A 5 35.10 8.10 26.51
CA THR A 5 34.84 8.77 25.20
C THR A 5 36.05 9.36 24.43
N ILE A 6 36.21 9.29 23.10
CA ILE A 6 35.48 8.82 21.89
C ILE A 6 36.53 8.62 20.78
N ALA A 7 36.41 7.60 19.94
CA ALA A 7 36.84 7.66 18.54
C ALA A 7 36.21 6.50 17.74
N PHE A 8 34.94 6.65 17.35
CA PHE A 8 34.35 5.80 16.31
C PHE A 8 34.23 6.63 15.05
N SER A 9 35.35 6.76 14.34
CA SER A 9 35.36 7.20 12.94
C SER A 9 34.85 6.04 12.09
N GLY A 10 33.60 6.11 11.66
CA GLY A 10 32.98 5.08 10.83
C GLY A 10 31.81 5.64 10.06
N ALA A 11 32.10 6.26 8.92
CA ALA A 11 31.13 6.71 7.94
C ALA A 11 30.15 5.58 7.59
N SER A 12 28.87 5.78 7.88
CA SER A 12 27.79 4.93 7.38
C SER A 12 26.74 5.83 6.75
N VAL A 13 27.04 6.31 5.54
CA VAL A 13 26.02 6.79 4.61
C VAL A 13 25.27 5.56 4.12
N LEU A 14 24.32 5.08 4.92
CA LEU A 14 23.40 4.02 4.50
C LEU A 14 22.19 4.69 3.84
N LEU A 15 22.33 4.87 2.52
CA LEU A 15 21.29 4.95 1.50
C LEU A 15 19.84 4.90 2.01
N ALA A 16 19.27 6.06 2.30
CA ALA A 16 17.82 6.25 2.46
C ALA A 16 17.12 6.21 1.09
N THR A 17 17.07 5.04 0.44
CA THR A 17 16.37 4.84 -0.85
C THR A 17 15.34 3.70 -0.80
N SER A 18 14.66 3.51 0.33
CA SER A 18 13.55 2.54 0.45
C SER A 18 12.15 3.12 0.17
N ALA A 19 12.01 4.43 -0.07
CA ALA A 19 10.70 5.07 -0.25
C ALA A 19 10.03 4.79 -1.62
N PHE A 20 10.82 4.48 -2.66
CA PHE A 20 10.29 4.26 -4.02
C PHE A 20 9.87 2.81 -4.31
N ALA A 21 10.48 1.84 -3.62
CA ALA A 21 10.10 0.43 -3.77
C ALA A 21 8.72 0.12 -3.15
N GLN A 22 8.41 0.77 -2.03
CA GLN A 22 7.12 0.62 -1.33
C GLN A 22 5.95 1.12 -2.19
N SER A 23 6.12 2.25 -2.88
CA SER A 23 5.06 2.80 -3.73
C SER A 23 4.72 1.91 -4.93
N GLY A 24 5.71 1.21 -5.50
CA GLY A 24 5.48 0.25 -6.60
C GLY A 24 4.70 -0.98 -6.15
N ALA A 25 5.08 -1.56 -5.01
CA ALA A 25 4.39 -2.69 -4.37
C ALA A 25 2.95 -2.32 -3.98
N ASP A 26 2.75 -1.15 -3.36
CA ASP A 26 1.43 -0.66 -2.96
C ASP A 26 0.54 -0.37 -4.18
N THR A 27 1.10 0.14 -5.28
CA THR A 27 0.36 0.32 -6.54
C THR A 27 -0.11 -1.02 -7.11
N ALA A 28 0.78 -2.01 -7.18
CA ALA A 28 0.45 -3.34 -7.69
C ALA A 28 -0.60 -4.04 -6.82
N TYR A 29 -0.48 -3.91 -5.50
CA TYR A 29 -1.45 -4.45 -4.56
C TYR A 29 -2.82 -3.74 -4.66
N CYS A 30 -2.83 -2.40 -4.75
CA CYS A 30 -4.06 -1.62 -4.95
C CYS A 30 -4.80 -2.02 -6.23
N LYS A 31 -4.06 -2.25 -7.33
CA LYS A 31 -4.64 -2.74 -8.59
C LYS A 31 -5.22 -4.15 -8.44
N SER A 32 -4.55 -5.03 -7.69
CA SER A 32 -5.04 -6.38 -7.40
C SER A 32 -6.35 -6.35 -6.59
N LEU A 33 -6.42 -5.48 -5.57
CA LEU A 33 -7.64 -5.24 -4.81
C LEU A 33 -8.77 -4.68 -5.69
N SER A 34 -8.45 -3.73 -6.56
CA SER A 34 -9.42 -3.16 -7.52
C SER A 34 -9.96 -4.22 -8.47
N GLY A 35 -9.11 -5.14 -8.94
CA GLY A 35 -9.52 -6.30 -9.75
C GLY A 35 -10.50 -7.19 -9.00
N ALA A 36 -10.14 -7.61 -7.78
CA ALA A 36 -11.01 -8.43 -6.93
C ALA A 36 -12.37 -7.76 -6.67
N TYR A 37 -12.39 -6.43 -6.49
CA TYR A 37 -13.63 -5.68 -6.34
C TYR A 37 -14.48 -5.68 -7.63
N ARG A 38 -13.87 -5.52 -8.81
CA ARG A 38 -14.59 -5.60 -10.10
C ARG A 38 -15.21 -6.98 -10.32
N ASP A 39 -14.48 -8.04 -9.99
CA ASP A 39 -14.95 -9.42 -10.10
C ASP A 39 -16.14 -9.69 -9.18
N TYR A 40 -16.11 -9.11 -7.97
CA TYR A 40 -17.23 -9.14 -7.04
C TYR A 40 -18.43 -8.36 -7.56
N ALA A 41 -18.22 -7.10 -7.97
CA ALA A 41 -19.30 -6.21 -8.38
C ALA A 41 -19.98 -6.65 -9.68
N ARG A 42 -19.31 -7.43 -10.54
CA ARG A 42 -19.80 -7.92 -11.84
C ARG A 42 -20.47 -6.83 -12.71
N GLY A 43 -19.92 -5.62 -12.68
CA GLY A 43 -20.47 -4.47 -13.42
C GLY A 43 -21.67 -3.79 -12.77
N GLY A 44 -22.00 -4.13 -11.51
CA GLY A 44 -22.96 -3.40 -10.70
C GLY A 44 -22.49 -1.99 -10.36
N VAL A 45 -23.43 -1.16 -9.87
CA VAL A 45 -23.14 0.23 -9.47
C VAL A 45 -22.11 0.22 -8.35
N VAL A 46 -21.00 0.90 -8.59
CA VAL A 46 -19.91 1.06 -7.62
C VAL A 46 -20.17 2.33 -6.84
N ASP A 47 -20.04 2.26 -5.50
CA ASP A 47 -20.08 3.45 -4.65
C ASP A 47 -19.00 4.46 -5.10
N GLY A 48 -19.33 5.76 -5.05
CA GLY A 48 -18.43 6.82 -5.50
C GLY A 48 -17.08 6.83 -4.78
N GLU A 49 -17.05 6.47 -3.49
CA GLU A 49 -15.82 6.36 -2.70
C GLU A 49 -14.93 5.22 -3.22
N ILE A 50 -15.54 4.08 -3.54
CA ILE A 50 -14.81 2.91 -4.05
C ILE A 50 -14.30 3.18 -5.46
N ALA A 51 -15.13 3.77 -6.34
CA ALA A 51 -14.71 4.16 -7.68
C ALA A 51 -13.53 5.14 -7.63
N THR A 52 -13.56 6.09 -6.68
CA THR A 52 -12.47 7.03 -6.44
C THR A 52 -11.19 6.30 -5.99
N ALA A 53 -11.28 5.42 -4.99
CA ALA A 53 -10.14 4.63 -4.52
C ALA A 53 -9.51 3.78 -5.66
N MET A 54 -10.33 3.15 -6.49
CA MET A 54 -9.85 2.39 -7.65
C MET A 54 -9.12 3.28 -8.67
N SER A 55 -9.61 4.50 -8.90
CA SER A 55 -8.97 5.45 -9.82
C SER A 55 -7.66 6.03 -9.28
N GLN A 56 -7.48 6.02 -7.96
CA GLN A 56 -6.31 6.57 -7.29
C GLN A 56 -5.19 5.56 -7.05
N CYS A 57 -5.34 4.29 -7.47
CA CYS A 57 -4.30 3.29 -7.23
C CYS A 57 -2.93 3.66 -7.79
N ASP A 58 -2.85 4.39 -8.91
CA ASP A 58 -1.57 4.82 -9.51
C ASP A 58 -0.99 6.09 -8.88
N SER A 59 -1.82 6.95 -8.27
CA SER A 59 -1.40 8.27 -7.77
C SER A 59 -1.33 8.35 -6.25
N ASN A 60 -2.19 7.60 -5.56
CA ASN A 60 -2.27 7.54 -4.11
C ASN A 60 -2.74 6.15 -3.63
N PRO A 61 -1.92 5.09 -3.83
CA PRO A 61 -2.27 3.74 -3.42
C PRO A 61 -2.46 3.63 -1.89
N ASN A 62 -1.67 4.38 -1.10
CA ASN A 62 -1.72 4.31 0.36
C ASN A 62 -3.07 4.74 0.94
N SER A 63 -3.73 5.75 0.36
CA SER A 63 -5.09 6.13 0.76
C SER A 63 -6.17 5.21 0.18
N SER A 64 -5.89 4.55 -0.94
CA SER A 64 -6.87 3.73 -1.68
C SER A 64 -6.98 2.30 -1.16
N ILE A 65 -5.85 1.69 -0.80
CA ILE A 65 -5.76 0.33 -0.24
C ILE A 65 -6.73 0.11 0.94
N PRO A 66 -6.74 0.95 2.00
CA PRO A 66 -7.61 0.68 3.15
C PRO A 66 -9.10 0.73 2.82
N VAL A 67 -9.51 1.55 1.85
CA VAL A 67 -10.91 1.59 1.36
C VAL A 67 -11.27 0.28 0.68
N LEU A 68 -10.40 -0.19 -0.22
CA LEU A 68 -10.61 -1.44 -0.96
C LEU A 68 -10.54 -2.68 -0.06
N GLU A 69 -9.59 -2.75 0.87
CA GLU A 69 -9.50 -3.84 1.85
C GLU A 69 -10.76 -3.88 2.73
N LYS A 70 -11.24 -2.73 3.19
CA LYS A 70 -12.45 -2.64 4.03
C LYS A 70 -13.68 -3.17 3.31
N ILE A 71 -13.92 -2.77 2.06
CA ILE A 71 -15.11 -3.25 1.35
C ILE A 71 -15.00 -4.74 1.00
N LEU A 72 -13.83 -5.22 0.59
CA LEU A 72 -13.63 -6.63 0.26
C LEU A 72 -13.80 -7.51 1.49
N THR A 73 -13.15 -7.16 2.60
CA THR A 73 -13.29 -7.90 3.87
C THR A 73 -14.70 -7.80 4.45
N GLY A 74 -15.35 -6.64 4.36
CA GLY A 74 -16.74 -6.44 4.77
C GLY A 74 -17.72 -7.35 4.03
N ASN A 75 -17.44 -7.65 2.76
CA ASN A 75 -18.20 -8.60 1.94
C ASN A 75 -17.65 -10.03 2.00
N LYS A 76 -16.73 -10.32 2.92
CA LYS A 76 -16.08 -11.64 3.11
C LYS A 76 -15.34 -12.15 1.87
N ILE A 77 -14.87 -11.26 1.02
CA ILE A 77 -14.05 -11.58 -0.14
C ILE A 77 -12.61 -11.71 0.33
N LYS A 78 -11.96 -12.81 -0.07
CA LYS A 78 -10.56 -13.06 0.26
C LYS A 78 -9.68 -12.01 -0.42
N LEU A 79 -8.82 -11.36 0.37
CA LEU A 79 -7.86 -10.40 -0.15
C LEU A 79 -6.76 -11.11 -0.97
N PRO A 80 -6.29 -10.50 -2.08
CA PRO A 80 -5.09 -10.94 -2.76
C PRO A 80 -3.88 -10.86 -1.82
N ALA A 81 -2.82 -11.62 -2.12
CA ALA A 81 -1.55 -11.46 -1.41
C ALA A 81 -0.98 -10.07 -1.68
N ARG A 82 -0.31 -9.49 -0.68
CA ARG A 82 0.50 -8.28 -0.88
C ARG A 82 1.64 -8.61 -1.84
N SER A 83 1.76 -7.82 -2.91
CA SER A 83 2.80 -7.93 -3.94
C SER A 83 4.08 -7.20 -3.54
#